data_AF-A0A355BG58-F1
#
_entry.id   AF-A0A355BG58-F1
#
_cell.length_a   1.000
_cell.length_b   1.000
_cell.length_c   1.000
_cell.angle_alpha   90.00
_cell.angle_beta   90.00
_cell.angle_gamma   90.00
#
_symmetry.space_group_name_H-M   'P 1'
#
loop_
_entity.id
_entity.type
_entity.pdbx_description
1 polymer ?
#
loop_
_entity_poly.entity_id
_entity_poly.type
_entity_poly.pdbx_seq_one_letter_code
_entity_poly.pdbx_strand_id
1 'polypeptide(L)'
;AYENCGIPGFTPELWDLAGRAGVKVDWLRRQPVTPAEAEERELKLLQWNDRELSGQGFFCWRKFRHPQLGEVELGGWNPKFVRQNPPHKFLEQECHKMCRFLLQHATALPQVAIEEARVEQQAPGIYKVSVLAANHGFLPTYLCNKGREIKAMREDRLVLELPSGAELLLGKPETEIGWLQGFWNGQRAYGGPAQSAKRCDYVVRAAEGGKLTVKLVSQKGGVVQTELVLK
;
A
#
# COMPACT_ATOMS: atom_id res chain seq x y z
N ALA A 1 9.56 -3.04 9.97
CA ALA A 1 9.06 -2.65 8.64
C ALA A 1 9.34 -1.18 8.34
N TYR A 2 8.75 -0.24 9.09
CA TYR A 2 8.92 1.19 8.82
C TYR A 2 10.34 1.71 9.02
N GLU A 3 10.92 1.54 10.22
CA GLU A 3 12.21 2.17 10.56
C GLU A 3 13.39 1.71 9.67
N ASN A 4 13.44 0.42 9.34
CA ASN A 4 14.59 -0.18 8.66
C ASN A 4 14.38 -0.36 7.15
N CYS A 5 13.13 -0.33 6.68
CA CYS A 5 12.81 -0.61 5.27
C CYS A 5 11.96 0.47 4.61
N GLY A 6 11.49 1.48 5.35
CA GLY A 6 10.62 2.52 4.82
C GLY A 6 9.26 1.99 4.34
N ILE A 7 8.78 0.88 4.93
CA ILE A 7 7.51 0.26 4.54
C ILE A 7 6.47 0.62 5.60
N PRO A 8 5.41 1.37 5.26
CA PRO A 8 4.28 1.60 6.16
C PRO A 8 3.66 0.27 6.58
N GLY A 9 3.58 0.04 7.91
CA GLY A 9 2.93 -1.13 8.48
C GLY A 9 1.53 -0.78 8.94
N PHE A 10 0.57 -1.69 8.72
CA PHE A 10 -0.80 -1.55 9.17
C PHE A 10 -1.16 -2.73 10.08
N THR A 11 -1.80 -2.41 11.20
CA THR A 11 -2.40 -3.40 12.10
C THR A 11 -3.90 -3.09 12.16
N PRO A 12 -4.69 -3.52 11.15
CA PRO A 12 -6.12 -3.26 11.15
C PRO A 12 -6.81 -4.10 12.23
N GLU A 13 -7.54 -3.44 13.11
CA GLU A 13 -8.45 -4.10 14.06
C GLU A 13 -9.74 -4.47 13.33
N LEU A 14 -10.00 -5.76 13.18
CA LEU A 14 -11.11 -6.26 12.38
C LEU A 14 -12.40 -6.40 13.19
N TRP A 15 -12.30 -6.79 14.45
CA TRP A 15 -13.47 -7.13 15.26
C TRP A 15 -13.78 -6.04 16.28
N ASP A 16 -14.82 -5.25 15.99
CA ASP A 16 -15.33 -4.22 16.89
C ASP A 16 -16.65 -4.66 17.54
N LEU A 17 -16.54 -5.33 18.69
CA LEU A 17 -17.69 -5.70 19.51
C LEU A 17 -18.42 -4.47 20.07
N ALA A 18 -17.68 -3.44 20.47
CA ALA A 18 -18.24 -2.24 21.10
C ALA A 18 -19.12 -1.47 20.12
N GLY A 19 -18.61 -1.18 18.91
CA GLY A 19 -19.38 -0.51 17.87
C GLY A 19 -20.61 -1.31 17.45
N ARG A 20 -20.52 -2.65 17.39
CA ARG A 20 -21.68 -3.53 17.11
C ARG A 20 -22.75 -3.49 18.20
N ALA A 21 -22.35 -3.31 19.45
CA ALA A 21 -23.24 -3.08 20.57
C ALA A 21 -23.77 -1.62 20.64
N GLY A 22 -23.40 -0.76 19.69
CA GLY A 22 -23.77 0.66 19.69
C GLY A 22 -23.01 1.50 20.72
N VAL A 23 -21.92 0.98 21.27
CA VAL A 23 -21.02 1.72 22.15
C VAL A 23 -20.10 2.56 21.28
N LYS A 24 -20.19 3.88 21.43
CA LYS A 24 -19.24 4.81 20.82
C LYS A 24 -17.98 4.89 21.67
N VAL A 25 -16.86 4.45 21.11
CA VAL A 25 -15.56 4.58 21.76
C VAL A 25 -14.89 5.86 21.28
N ASP A 26 -14.60 6.76 22.22
CA ASP A 26 -13.73 7.91 21.97
C ASP A 26 -12.29 7.53 22.29
N TRP A 27 -11.52 7.26 21.24
CA TRP A 27 -10.11 6.86 21.32
C TRP A 27 -9.19 8.00 21.78
N LEU A 28 -9.65 9.26 21.73
CA LEU A 28 -8.89 10.43 22.18
C LEU A 28 -9.14 10.76 23.65
N ARG A 29 -10.16 10.14 24.27
CA ARG A 29 -10.48 10.34 25.68
C ARG A 29 -9.30 9.88 26.55
N ARG A 30 -8.78 10.81 27.35
CA ARG A 30 -7.70 10.56 28.32
C ARG A 30 -8.21 10.14 29.70
N GLN A 31 -9.43 10.54 30.04
CA GLN A 31 -10.02 10.20 31.34
C GLN A 31 -10.50 8.75 31.35
N PRO A 32 -10.31 8.03 32.46
CA PRO A 32 -10.80 6.66 32.58
C PRO A 32 -12.32 6.63 32.43
N VAL A 33 -12.81 5.47 31.99
CA VAL A 33 -14.24 5.17 31.96
C VAL A 33 -14.72 5.04 33.41
N THR A 34 -15.78 5.74 33.77
CA THR A 34 -16.37 5.64 35.11
C THR A 34 -17.02 4.27 35.30
N PRO A 35 -17.20 3.79 36.55
CA PRO A 35 -17.89 2.53 36.79
C PRO A 35 -19.29 2.46 36.16
N ALA A 36 -20.06 3.56 36.24
CA ALA A 36 -21.40 3.63 35.65
C ALA A 36 -21.38 3.53 34.12
N GLU A 37 -20.44 4.22 33.45
CA GLU A 37 -20.27 4.10 32.00
C GLU A 37 -19.81 2.68 31.61
N ALA A 38 -18.96 2.04 32.41
CA ALA A 38 -18.51 0.68 32.15
C ALA A 38 -19.68 -0.32 32.26
N GLU A 39 -20.53 -0.17 33.26
CA GLU A 39 -21.74 -0.96 33.42
C GLU A 39 -22.71 -0.77 32.24
N GLU A 40 -22.97 0.48 31.83
CA GLU A 40 -23.82 0.78 30.67
C GLU A 40 -23.30 0.12 29.39
N ARG A 41 -21.97 0.11 29.19
CA ARG A 41 -21.33 -0.57 28.06
C ARG A 41 -21.57 -2.08 28.12
N GLU A 42 -21.31 -2.71 29.26
CA GLU A 42 -21.51 -4.17 29.39
C GLU A 42 -22.99 -4.57 29.21
N LEU A 43 -23.94 -3.75 29.68
CA LEU A 43 -25.37 -3.97 29.42
C LEU A 43 -25.70 -3.95 27.92
N LYS A 44 -25.13 -2.98 27.18
CA LYS A 44 -25.29 -2.91 25.71
C LYS A 44 -24.69 -4.14 25.01
N LEU A 45 -23.54 -4.62 25.48
CA LEU A 45 -22.92 -5.83 24.96
C LEU A 45 -23.81 -7.06 25.21
N LEU A 46 -24.38 -7.21 26.41
CA LEU A 46 -25.31 -8.30 26.73
C LEU A 46 -26.58 -8.24 25.86
N GLN A 47 -27.19 -7.06 25.70
CA GLN A 47 -28.33 -6.86 24.80
C GLN A 47 -28.00 -7.23 23.33
N TRP A 48 -26.80 -6.90 22.87
CA TRP A 48 -26.32 -7.31 21.56
C TRP A 48 -26.17 -8.84 21.47
N ASN A 49 -25.62 -9.48 22.50
CA ASN A 49 -25.47 -10.94 22.54
C ASN A 49 -26.82 -11.67 22.53
N ASP A 50 -27.82 -11.16 23.26
CA ASP A 50 -29.16 -11.73 23.27
C ASP A 50 -29.81 -11.62 21.89
N ARG A 51 -29.72 -10.44 21.26
CA ARG A 51 -30.28 -10.19 19.93
C ARG A 51 -29.59 -10.99 18.83
N GLU A 52 -28.26 -10.98 18.81
CA GLU A 52 -27.48 -11.51 17.69
C GLU A 52 -27.10 -12.98 17.87
N LEU A 53 -26.76 -13.39 19.09
CA LEU A 53 -26.21 -14.72 19.36
C LEU A 53 -27.15 -15.58 20.20
N SER A 54 -28.36 -15.09 20.49
CA SER A 54 -29.34 -15.79 21.32
C SER A 54 -28.74 -16.18 22.69
N GLY A 55 -27.94 -15.28 23.26
CA GLY A 55 -27.28 -15.48 24.55
C GLY A 55 -25.97 -16.28 24.49
N GLN A 56 -25.68 -17.01 23.41
CA GLN A 56 -24.60 -18.01 23.35
C GLN A 56 -23.17 -17.44 23.45
N GLY A 57 -23.00 -16.13 23.29
CA GLY A 57 -21.73 -15.46 23.47
C GLY A 57 -21.31 -15.26 24.93
N PHE A 58 -22.19 -15.54 25.88
CA PHE A 58 -21.94 -15.45 27.31
C PHE A 58 -22.22 -16.80 27.98
N PHE A 59 -21.22 -17.34 28.67
CA PHE A 59 -21.35 -18.56 29.43
C PHE A 59 -21.99 -18.26 30.79
N CYS A 60 -23.14 -18.86 31.06
CA CYS A 60 -23.77 -18.77 32.38
C CYS A 60 -22.80 -19.21 33.47
N TRP A 61 -22.70 -18.41 34.53
CA TRP A 61 -21.86 -18.71 35.68
C TRP A 61 -22.31 -20.02 36.33
N ARG A 62 -21.34 -20.90 36.56
CA ARG A 62 -21.54 -22.15 37.29
C ARG A 62 -20.49 -22.32 38.35
N LYS A 63 -20.90 -22.88 39.49
CA LYS A 63 -19.98 -23.27 40.56
C LYS A 63 -18.99 -24.33 40.09
N PHE A 64 -17.76 -24.22 40.53
CA PHE A 64 -16.68 -25.15 40.27
C PHE A 64 -15.78 -25.27 41.50
N ARG A 65 -15.35 -26.49 41.84
CA ARG A 65 -14.45 -26.72 42.97
C ARG A 65 -13.02 -26.85 42.45
N HIS A 66 -12.26 -25.77 42.51
CA HIS A 66 -10.86 -25.75 42.08
C HIS A 66 -9.96 -26.43 43.11
N PRO A 67 -8.99 -27.28 42.70
CA PRO A 67 -8.15 -28.05 43.63
C PRO A 67 -7.39 -27.21 44.66
N GLN A 68 -7.01 -25.98 44.30
CA GLN A 68 -6.26 -25.08 45.18
C GLN A 68 -7.09 -23.91 45.75
N LEU A 69 -8.15 -23.49 45.06
CA LEU A 69 -8.87 -22.25 45.38
C LEU A 69 -10.21 -22.50 46.10
N GLY A 70 -10.64 -23.76 46.21
CA GLY A 70 -11.95 -24.07 46.79
C GLY A 70 -13.10 -23.78 45.83
N GLU A 71 -14.21 -23.24 46.33
CA GLU A 71 -15.39 -22.91 45.52
C GLU A 71 -15.17 -21.61 44.74
N VAL A 72 -15.25 -21.71 43.42
CA VAL A 72 -15.16 -20.59 42.47
C VAL A 72 -16.29 -20.67 41.45
N GLU A 73 -16.48 -19.63 40.65
CA GLU A 73 -17.43 -19.62 39.54
C GLU A 73 -16.72 -19.56 38.20
N LEU A 74 -17.23 -20.29 37.21
CA LEU A 74 -16.76 -20.27 35.83
C LEU A 74 -17.88 -19.79 34.92
N GLY A 75 -17.61 -18.79 34.10
CA GLY A 75 -18.59 -18.17 33.23
C GLY A 75 -18.04 -16.90 32.60
N GLY A 76 -18.94 -16.06 32.10
CA GLY A 76 -18.59 -14.80 31.47
C GLY A 76 -18.55 -14.88 29.96
N TRP A 77 -18.04 -13.81 29.34
CA TRP A 77 -17.95 -13.70 27.89
C TRP A 77 -17.08 -14.80 27.28
N ASN A 78 -17.50 -15.33 26.13
CA ASN A 78 -16.66 -16.21 25.33
C ASN A 78 -15.39 -15.46 24.89
N PRO A 79 -14.21 -15.82 25.44
CA PRO A 79 -13.00 -15.04 25.19
C PRO A 79 -12.55 -15.16 23.74
N LYS A 80 -12.78 -16.32 23.12
CA LYS A 80 -12.24 -16.61 21.79
C LYS A 80 -13.14 -16.09 20.66
N PHE A 81 -14.44 -16.41 20.70
CA PHE A 81 -15.37 -16.19 19.58
C PHE A 81 -16.41 -15.10 19.86
N VAL A 82 -16.11 -14.19 20.80
CA VAL A 82 -16.86 -12.93 20.99
C VAL A 82 -15.94 -11.78 21.38
N ARG A 83 -15.00 -11.98 22.32
CA ARG A 83 -14.09 -10.90 22.74
C ARG A 83 -12.93 -10.69 21.76
N GLN A 84 -12.20 -11.75 21.42
CA GLN A 84 -11.01 -11.66 20.57
C GLN A 84 -11.32 -11.76 19.08
N ASN A 85 -12.29 -12.59 18.69
CA ASN A 85 -12.64 -12.85 17.29
C ASN A 85 -14.14 -12.73 17.10
N PRO A 86 -14.59 -12.46 15.86
CA PRO A 86 -16.00 -12.53 15.53
C PRO A 86 -16.56 -13.93 15.85
N PRO A 87 -17.81 -14.01 16.33
CA PRO A 87 -18.60 -15.23 16.22
C PRO A 87 -18.63 -15.72 14.77
N HIS A 88 -18.71 -17.03 14.56
CA HIS A 88 -18.62 -17.62 13.21
C HIS A 88 -19.56 -16.99 12.18
N LYS A 89 -20.80 -16.63 12.58
CA LYS A 89 -21.78 -16.00 11.69
C LYS A 89 -21.36 -14.63 11.14
N PHE A 90 -20.39 -13.96 11.78
CA PHE A 90 -19.87 -12.66 11.35
C PHE A 90 -18.50 -12.75 10.69
N LEU A 91 -17.89 -13.94 10.64
CA LEU A 91 -16.53 -14.12 10.13
C LEU A 91 -16.41 -13.68 8.66
N GLU A 92 -17.34 -14.10 7.81
CA GLU A 92 -17.35 -13.74 6.39
C GLU A 92 -17.38 -12.23 6.17
N GLN A 93 -18.19 -11.52 6.97
CA GLN A 93 -18.27 -10.06 6.91
C GLN A 93 -16.91 -9.41 7.26
N GLU A 94 -16.21 -9.90 8.28
CA GLU A 94 -14.89 -9.37 8.65
C GLU A 94 -13.82 -9.70 7.61
N CYS A 95 -13.85 -10.92 7.04
CA CYS A 95 -13.00 -11.28 5.91
C CYS A 95 -13.25 -10.36 4.70
N HIS A 96 -14.50 -10.06 4.38
CA HIS A 96 -14.85 -9.18 3.26
C HIS A 96 -14.28 -7.76 3.47
N LYS A 97 -14.40 -7.18 4.67
CA LYS A 97 -13.80 -5.86 4.98
C LYS A 97 -12.28 -5.89 4.81
N MET A 98 -11.63 -6.93 5.34
CA MET A 98 -10.17 -7.10 5.23
C MET A 98 -9.75 -7.23 3.76
N CYS A 99 -10.47 -8.01 2.95
CA CYS A 99 -10.23 -8.13 1.51
C CYS A 99 -10.32 -6.77 0.80
N ARG A 100 -11.37 -5.98 1.09
CA ARG A 100 -11.50 -4.64 0.51
C ARG A 100 -10.34 -3.72 0.89
N PHE A 101 -9.94 -3.73 2.16
CA PHE A 101 -8.78 -2.97 2.62
C PHE A 101 -7.51 -3.39 1.87
N LEU A 102 -7.25 -4.69 1.73
CA LEU A 102 -6.06 -5.19 1.03
C LEU A 102 -6.06 -4.80 -0.45
N LEU A 103 -7.20 -4.89 -1.13
CA LEU A 103 -7.33 -4.47 -2.52
C LEU A 103 -7.07 -2.96 -2.66
N GLN A 104 -7.66 -2.13 -1.79
CA GLN A 104 -7.41 -0.70 -1.78
C GLN A 104 -5.93 -0.38 -1.49
N HIS A 105 -5.33 -1.07 -0.54
CA HIS A 105 -3.91 -0.93 -0.22
C HIS A 105 -3.02 -1.29 -1.42
N ALA A 106 -3.33 -2.39 -2.12
CA ALA A 106 -2.61 -2.79 -3.32
C ALA A 106 -2.75 -1.75 -4.45
N THR A 107 -3.95 -1.19 -4.65
CA THR A 107 -4.17 -0.13 -5.66
C THR A 107 -3.48 1.19 -5.31
N ALA A 108 -3.11 1.40 -4.04
CA ALA A 108 -2.37 2.58 -3.63
C ALA A 108 -0.86 2.46 -3.89
N LEU A 109 -0.33 1.27 -4.20
CA LEU A 109 1.09 1.08 -4.46
C LEU A 109 1.55 1.86 -5.71
N PRO A 110 2.87 2.11 -5.84
CA PRO A 110 3.41 2.77 -7.02
C PRO A 110 3.14 1.93 -8.27
N GLN A 111 2.80 2.58 -9.37
CA GLN A 111 2.54 1.95 -10.65
C GLN A 111 3.28 2.72 -11.72
N VAL A 112 4.47 2.26 -12.08
CA VAL A 112 5.30 2.95 -13.07
C VAL A 112 4.85 2.64 -14.50
N ALA A 113 4.94 3.64 -15.36
CA ALA A 113 4.58 3.57 -16.76
C ALA A 113 5.60 4.36 -17.60
N ILE A 114 5.80 3.92 -18.85
CA ILE A 114 6.40 4.75 -19.89
C ILE A 114 5.24 5.43 -20.59
N GLU A 115 4.98 6.68 -20.23
CA GLU A 115 3.84 7.47 -20.70
C GLU A 115 4.03 7.91 -22.16
N GLU A 116 5.26 8.21 -22.53
CA GLU A 116 5.63 8.61 -23.88
C GLU A 116 7.01 8.04 -24.22
N ALA A 117 7.16 7.48 -25.41
CA ALA A 117 8.44 7.09 -25.97
C ALA A 117 8.43 7.41 -27.46
N ARG A 118 9.22 8.40 -27.87
CA ARG A 118 9.24 8.94 -29.24
C ARG A 118 10.64 8.86 -29.83
N VAL A 119 10.69 8.58 -31.12
CA VAL A 119 11.91 8.63 -31.92
C VAL A 119 11.72 9.68 -32.99
N GLU A 120 12.70 10.55 -33.15
CA GLU A 120 12.74 11.59 -34.18
C GLU A 120 14.11 11.57 -34.86
N GLN A 121 14.14 11.34 -36.16
CA GLN A 121 15.38 11.43 -36.93
C GLN A 121 15.86 12.88 -36.99
N GLN A 122 17.08 13.14 -36.52
CA GLN A 122 17.71 14.47 -36.53
C GLN A 122 18.64 14.65 -37.73
N ALA A 123 19.24 13.55 -38.20
CA ALA A 123 20.08 13.47 -39.38
C ALA A 123 20.14 11.99 -39.85
N PRO A 124 20.64 11.68 -41.06
CA PRO A 124 20.79 10.31 -41.51
C PRO A 124 21.56 9.45 -40.50
N GLY A 125 20.90 8.41 -39.98
CA GLY A 125 21.46 7.50 -38.98
C GLY A 125 21.60 8.08 -37.57
N ILE A 126 21.07 9.28 -37.28
CA ILE A 126 21.06 9.91 -35.96
C ILE A 126 19.62 10.18 -35.52
N TYR A 127 19.25 9.64 -34.37
CA TYR A 127 17.89 9.69 -33.83
C TYR A 127 17.89 10.31 -32.44
N LYS A 128 16.97 11.23 -32.19
CA LYS A 128 16.60 11.68 -30.85
C LYS A 128 15.55 10.73 -30.30
N VAL A 129 15.79 10.18 -29.12
CA VAL A 129 14.83 9.34 -28.39
C VAL A 129 14.38 10.09 -27.15
N SER A 130 13.09 10.42 -27.06
CA SER A 130 12.50 11.11 -25.91
C SER A 130 11.60 10.16 -25.15
N VAL A 131 11.85 9.99 -23.84
CA VAL A 131 11.12 9.08 -22.96
C VAL A 131 10.54 9.86 -21.78
N LEU A 132 9.24 9.70 -21.52
CA LEU A 132 8.56 10.19 -20.33
C LEU A 132 8.23 9.00 -19.42
N ALA A 133 8.98 8.85 -18.33
CA ALA A 133 8.66 7.93 -17.25
C ALA A 133 7.64 8.58 -16.31
N ALA A 134 6.65 7.83 -15.83
CA ALA A 134 5.63 8.31 -14.91
C ALA A 134 5.29 7.28 -13.83
N ASN A 135 4.76 7.75 -12.70
CA ASN A 135 4.12 6.94 -11.67
C ASN A 135 2.64 7.33 -11.57
N HIS A 136 1.76 6.37 -11.83
CA HIS A 136 0.30 6.54 -11.72
C HIS A 136 -0.24 6.10 -10.36
N GLY A 137 0.61 5.50 -9.53
CA GLY A 137 0.24 5.06 -8.19
C GLY A 137 -0.03 6.21 -7.23
N PHE A 138 -0.83 5.92 -6.19
CA PHE A 138 -1.09 6.89 -5.12
C PHE A 138 0.19 7.16 -4.31
N LEU A 139 0.93 6.10 -3.97
CA LEU A 139 2.20 6.20 -3.26
C LEU A 139 3.34 6.56 -4.23
N PRO A 140 4.34 7.32 -3.76
CA PRO A 140 5.55 7.55 -4.53
C PRO A 140 6.35 6.25 -4.67
N THR A 141 7.24 6.16 -5.65
CA THR A 141 8.11 4.98 -5.85
C THR A 141 9.07 4.75 -4.67
N TYR A 142 9.15 5.71 -3.75
CA TYR A 142 9.85 5.58 -2.49
C TYR A 142 8.96 5.18 -1.28
N LEU A 143 7.68 4.87 -1.50
CA LEU A 143 6.63 4.54 -0.51
C LEU A 143 6.36 5.64 0.54
N CYS A 144 7.34 5.97 1.38
CA CYS A 144 7.24 6.99 2.42
C CYS A 144 8.57 7.72 2.64
N ASN A 145 8.52 8.91 3.24
CA ASN A 145 9.70 9.75 3.45
C ASN A 145 10.82 9.03 4.23
N LYS A 146 10.47 8.15 5.18
CA LYS A 146 11.46 7.36 5.93
C LYS A 146 12.29 6.44 5.02
N GLY A 147 11.65 5.77 4.05
CA GLY A 147 12.37 4.93 3.09
C GLY A 147 13.37 5.71 2.27
N ARG A 148 12.99 6.93 1.89
CA ARG A 148 13.86 7.86 1.16
C ARG A 148 15.05 8.32 2.02
N GLU A 149 14.79 8.71 3.27
CA GLU A 149 15.79 9.17 4.23
C GLU A 149 16.87 8.13 4.49
N ILE A 150 16.46 6.87 4.76
CA ILE A 150 17.39 5.77 5.04
C ILE A 150 17.95 5.11 3.76
N LYS A 151 17.55 5.59 2.57
CA LYS A 151 17.91 5.01 1.27
C LYS A 151 17.63 3.50 1.19
N ALA A 152 16.45 3.07 1.65
CA ALA A 152 16.05 1.65 1.65
C ALA A 152 15.87 1.04 0.24
N MET A 153 16.00 1.86 -0.80
CA MET A 153 15.83 1.53 -2.20
C MET A 153 16.61 2.53 -3.04
N ARG A 154 17.01 2.09 -4.23
CA ARG A 154 17.66 2.92 -5.24
C ARG A 154 16.65 3.86 -5.89
N GLU A 155 17.14 4.90 -6.54
CA GLU A 155 16.34 5.74 -7.42
C GLU A 155 15.80 4.93 -8.60
N ASP A 156 14.69 5.41 -9.17
CA ASP A 156 14.16 4.83 -10.39
C ASP A 156 15.13 5.12 -11.54
N ARG A 157 15.15 4.24 -12.54
CA ARG A 157 16.09 4.37 -13.66
C ARG A 157 15.44 4.04 -15.00
N LEU A 158 15.87 4.76 -16.02
CA LEU A 158 15.66 4.40 -17.42
C LEU A 158 16.87 3.62 -17.93
N VAL A 159 16.63 2.48 -18.54
CA VAL A 159 17.64 1.61 -19.16
C VAL A 159 17.36 1.53 -20.65
N LEU A 160 18.36 1.91 -21.45
CA LEU A 160 18.32 1.82 -22.91
C LEU A 160 19.16 0.62 -23.35
N GLU A 161 18.51 -0.29 -24.06
CA GLU A 161 19.18 -1.40 -24.75
C GLU A 161 19.23 -1.06 -26.24
N LEU A 162 20.45 -0.81 -26.71
CA LEU A 162 20.72 -0.39 -28.08
C LEU A 162 20.82 -1.60 -29.02
N PRO A 163 20.43 -1.44 -30.31
CA PRO A 163 20.68 -2.48 -31.30
C PRO A 163 22.19 -2.66 -31.53
N SER A 164 22.58 -3.83 -32.05
CA SER A 164 23.98 -4.11 -32.38
C SER A 164 24.54 -3.08 -33.38
N GLY A 165 25.73 -2.54 -33.07
CA GLY A 165 26.38 -1.52 -33.90
C GLY A 165 25.85 -0.10 -33.71
N ALA A 166 24.88 0.12 -32.82
CA ALA A 166 24.45 1.46 -32.45
C ALA A 166 25.33 2.07 -31.35
N GLU A 167 25.42 3.40 -31.37
CA GLU A 167 26.23 4.21 -30.46
C GLU A 167 25.36 5.27 -29.78
N LEU A 168 25.48 5.42 -28.46
CA LEU A 168 24.81 6.50 -27.74
C LEU A 168 25.68 7.76 -27.77
N LEU A 169 25.22 8.79 -28.49
CA LEU A 169 25.91 10.06 -28.63
C LEU A 169 25.64 11.00 -27.45
N LEU A 170 24.42 10.97 -26.88
CA LEU A 170 24.04 11.79 -25.74
C LEU A 170 23.17 10.99 -24.76
N GLY A 171 23.49 11.15 -23.47
CA GLY A 171 22.84 10.44 -22.37
C GLY A 171 23.70 9.29 -21.84
N LYS A 172 23.11 8.45 -20.99
CA LYS A 172 23.74 7.23 -20.45
C LYS A 172 22.83 6.03 -20.71
N PRO A 173 23.36 4.82 -20.99
CA PRO A 173 22.54 3.62 -21.15
C PRO A 173 21.68 3.35 -19.93
N GLU A 174 22.20 3.62 -18.73
CA GLU A 174 21.43 3.64 -17.48
C GLU A 174 21.41 5.06 -16.93
N THR A 175 20.21 5.63 -16.80
CA THR A 175 19.99 6.99 -16.30
C THR A 175 19.12 6.94 -15.05
N GLU A 176 19.68 7.35 -13.90
CA GLU A 176 18.90 7.57 -12.68
C GLU A 176 18.00 8.79 -12.87
N ILE A 177 16.71 8.64 -12.58
CA ILE A 177 15.68 9.68 -12.78
C ILE A 177 15.11 10.21 -11.46
N GLY A 178 15.74 9.89 -10.33
CA GLY A 178 15.22 10.17 -8.99
C GLY A 178 14.12 9.20 -8.60
N TRP A 179 13.37 9.55 -7.56
CA TRP A 179 12.14 8.86 -7.22
C TRP A 179 10.92 9.65 -7.70
N LEU A 180 10.04 8.99 -8.45
CA LEU A 180 8.79 9.56 -8.92
C LEU A 180 7.80 9.73 -7.76
N GLN A 181 7.19 10.92 -7.67
CA GLN A 181 6.16 11.19 -6.67
C GLN A 181 4.88 10.38 -6.95
N GLY A 182 4.06 10.22 -5.91
CA GLY A 182 2.72 9.63 -6.01
C GLY A 182 1.67 10.69 -6.32
N PHE A 183 0.44 10.26 -6.61
CA PHE A 183 -0.67 11.11 -7.06
C PHE A 183 -0.78 12.46 -6.34
N TRP A 184 -0.86 12.50 -5.00
CA TRP A 184 -1.14 13.74 -4.25
C TRP A 184 -0.01 14.79 -4.34
N ASN A 185 1.24 14.36 -4.14
CA ASN A 185 2.40 15.26 -4.19
C ASN A 185 2.90 15.49 -5.62
N GLY A 186 2.50 14.63 -6.57
CA GLY A 186 2.95 14.62 -7.95
C GLY A 186 2.32 15.69 -8.83
N GLN A 187 1.12 16.21 -8.49
CA GLN A 187 0.33 17.05 -9.40
C GLN A 187 0.92 18.42 -9.71
N ARG A 188 1.90 18.90 -8.92
CA ARG A 188 2.48 20.24 -9.11
C ARG A 188 3.51 20.22 -10.24
N ALA A 189 3.27 21.00 -11.28
CA ALA A 189 4.23 21.28 -12.34
C ALA A 189 4.37 22.79 -12.53
N TYR A 190 5.61 23.30 -12.55
CA TYR A 190 5.92 24.65 -13.02
C TYR A 190 6.83 24.54 -14.26
N GLY A 191 6.24 24.56 -15.46
CA GLY A 191 6.98 24.60 -16.72
C GLY A 191 7.65 23.29 -17.19
N GLY A 192 7.22 22.13 -16.69
CA GLY A 192 7.75 20.82 -17.06
C GLY A 192 6.81 19.66 -16.70
N PRO A 193 7.25 18.40 -16.79
CA PRO A 193 6.46 17.27 -16.31
C PRO A 193 6.06 17.41 -14.83
N ALA A 194 4.94 16.80 -14.47
CA ALA A 194 4.51 16.63 -13.08
C ALA A 194 5.63 15.98 -12.24
N GLN A 195 5.69 16.20 -10.92
CA GLN A 195 6.71 15.57 -10.07
C GLN A 195 6.57 14.04 -9.99
N SER A 196 5.42 13.50 -10.43
CA SER A 196 5.21 12.07 -10.66
C SER A 196 5.83 11.55 -11.97
N ALA A 197 6.44 12.41 -12.78
CA ALA A 197 6.99 12.07 -14.08
C ALA A 197 8.36 12.71 -14.33
N LYS A 198 9.17 12.05 -15.17
CA LYS A 198 10.47 12.56 -15.61
C LYS A 198 10.66 12.30 -17.09
N ARG A 199 11.00 13.36 -17.83
CA ARG A 199 11.41 13.28 -19.24
C ARG A 199 12.92 13.17 -19.34
N CYS A 200 13.39 12.25 -20.18
CA CYS A 200 14.79 12.07 -20.54
C CYS A 200 14.92 11.99 -22.06
N ASP A 201 15.90 12.72 -22.58
CA ASP A 201 16.23 12.75 -24.00
C ASP A 201 17.59 12.10 -24.24
N TYR A 202 17.67 11.30 -25.30
CA TYR A 202 18.86 10.58 -25.74
C TYR A 202 19.12 10.88 -27.20
N VAL A 203 20.38 10.78 -27.62
CA VAL A 203 20.74 10.82 -29.05
C VAL A 203 21.50 9.55 -29.38
N VAL A 204 21.03 8.80 -30.37
CA VAL A 204 21.56 7.50 -30.77
C VAL A 204 21.96 7.55 -32.24
N ARG A 205 23.13 7.00 -32.56
CA ARG A 205 23.54 6.71 -33.92
C ARG A 205 23.29 5.23 -34.22
N ALA A 206 22.56 4.92 -35.26
CA ALA A 206 22.24 3.53 -35.63
C ALA A 206 21.83 3.42 -37.10
N ALA A 207 21.83 2.19 -37.63
CA ALA A 207 21.17 1.89 -38.88
C ALA A 207 19.65 2.09 -38.76
N GLU A 208 19.02 2.57 -39.84
CA GLU A 208 17.56 2.63 -39.95
C GLU A 208 16.94 1.24 -39.77
N GLY A 209 15.80 1.18 -39.11
CA GLY A 209 15.12 -0.07 -38.73
C GLY A 209 15.70 -0.75 -37.49
N GLY A 210 16.75 -0.20 -36.87
CA GLY A 210 17.29 -0.67 -35.60
C GLY A 210 16.22 -0.68 -34.50
N LYS A 211 16.17 -1.75 -33.71
CA LYS A 211 15.25 -1.89 -32.57
C LYS A 211 15.95 -1.46 -31.29
N LEU A 212 15.36 -0.50 -30.59
CA LEU A 212 15.84 0.01 -29.31
C LEU A 212 14.80 -0.27 -28.23
N THR A 213 15.22 -0.85 -27.11
CA THR A 213 14.32 -1.11 -25.98
C THR A 213 14.57 -0.10 -24.87
N VAL A 214 13.50 0.50 -24.35
CA VAL A 214 13.54 1.35 -23.17
C VAL A 214 12.85 0.64 -22.02
N LYS A 215 13.53 0.53 -20.87
CA LYS A 215 12.97 -0.04 -19.64
C LYS A 215 12.95 1.02 -18.55
N LEU A 216 11.83 1.16 -17.87
CA LEU A 216 11.72 1.89 -16.61
C LEU A 216 11.75 0.88 -15.46
N VAL A 217 12.75 1.01 -14.59
CA VAL A 217 12.97 0.10 -13.45
C VAL A 217 12.79 0.86 -12.15
N SER A 218 11.78 0.46 -11.38
CA SER A 218 11.52 0.93 -10.03
C SER A 218 11.49 -0.25 -9.05
N GLN A 219 12.24 -0.16 -7.95
CA GLN A 219 12.29 -1.25 -6.97
C GLN A 219 10.96 -1.48 -6.24
N LYS A 220 10.09 -0.46 -6.19
CA LYS A 220 8.77 -0.54 -5.53
C LYS A 220 7.60 -0.43 -6.51
N GLY A 221 7.81 0.17 -7.69
CA GLY A 221 6.79 0.28 -8.74
C GLY A 221 6.86 -0.81 -9.80
N GLY A 222 7.91 -1.64 -9.82
CA GLY A 222 8.09 -2.71 -10.79
C GLY A 222 8.89 -2.29 -12.03
N VAL A 223 8.78 -3.08 -13.09
CA VAL A 223 9.50 -2.86 -14.35
C VAL A 223 8.50 -2.83 -15.50
N VAL A 224 8.62 -1.81 -16.35
CA VAL A 224 7.86 -1.70 -17.61
C VAL A 224 8.86 -1.42 -18.74
N GLN A 225 8.57 -1.94 -19.92
CA GLN A 225 9.44 -1.77 -21.08
C GLN A 225 8.63 -1.54 -22.36
N THR A 226 9.23 -0.82 -23.31
CA THR A 226 8.70 -0.65 -24.66
C THR A 226 9.83 -0.77 -25.68
N GLU A 227 9.52 -1.33 -26.85
CA GLU A 227 10.41 -1.37 -28.00
C GLU A 227 10.09 -0.20 -28.93
N LEU A 228 11.12 0.43 -29.47
CA LEU A 228 11.06 1.52 -30.44
C LEU A 228 11.82 1.10 -31.69
N VAL A 229 11.31 1.50 -32.85
CA VAL A 229 12.02 1.32 -34.13
C VAL A 229 12.61 2.66 -34.54
N LEU A 230 13.89 2.67 -34.85
CA LEU A 230 14.61 3.84 -35.33
C LEU A 230 14.25 4.06 -36.81
N LYS A 231 13.39 5.05 -37.07
CA LYS A 231 12.88 5.45 -38.39
C LYS A 231 13.13 6.93 -38.61
#